data_AF-A0A2G7G838-F1
#
_entry.id   AF-A0A2G7G838-F1
#
_cell.length_a   1.000
_cell.length_b   1.000
_cell.length_c   1.000
_cell.angle_alpha   90.00
_cell.angle_beta   90.00
_cell.angle_gamma   90.00
#
_symmetry.space_group_name_H-M   'P 1'
#
loop_
_entity.id
_entity.type
_entity.pdbx_description
1 polymer ?
#
loop_
_entity_poly.entity_id
_entity_poly.type
_entity_poly.pdbx_seq_one_letter_code
_entity_poly.pdbx_strand_id
1 'polypeptide(L)'
;MTQKTVFQGDAKSQSHFSVGSSIYSEKQGQVQDSTCLIIPTNSNRRSSASCTVHGPSQTPHLDRQLQQPQTKEILQALTVALNDIADERQCTKCAVETASGLLTGYVREVKVAKKNGQYSKEEKKALKKEIKGLAKGVKRDVKALWLEEK
;
A
#
# COMPACT_ATOMS: atom_id res chain seq x y z
N MET A 1 57.12 38.75 44.54
CA MET A 1 56.46 40.07 44.63
C MET A 1 54.97 39.86 44.51
N THR A 2 54.24 40.29 45.54
CA THR A 2 52.84 39.99 45.89
C THR A 2 51.98 41.22 45.60
N GLN A 3 50.74 41.07 45.11
CA GLN A 3 49.50 41.84 45.46
C GLN A 3 48.28 41.00 44.96
N LYS A 4 47.44 40.38 45.81
CA LYS A 4 46.18 40.85 46.46
C LYS A 4 45.19 41.46 45.45
N THR A 5 43.96 40.97 45.32
CA THR A 5 42.85 41.18 46.28
C THR A 5 41.70 40.14 46.19
N VAL A 6 40.95 40.07 47.31
CA VAL A 6 39.79 39.22 47.67
C VAL A 6 38.50 40.09 47.67
N PHE A 7 37.34 39.42 47.70
CA PHE A 7 35.98 39.77 48.23
C PHE A 7 34.87 39.59 47.16
N GLN A 8 34.01 38.56 47.19
CA GLN A 8 32.94 38.16 48.14
C GLN A 8 31.68 39.05 48.03
N GLY A 9 30.54 38.43 47.68
CA GLY A 9 29.22 39.04 47.62
C GLY A 9 28.13 37.98 47.55
N ASP A 10 27.26 37.99 48.56
CA ASP A 10 26.30 36.98 48.99
C ASP A 10 24.92 36.98 48.27
N ALA A 11 24.20 35.87 48.50
CA ALA A 11 22.77 35.75 48.83
C ALA A 11 21.65 36.13 47.83
N LYS A 12 20.96 35.07 47.38
CA LYS A 12 19.53 34.74 47.64
C LYS A 12 18.48 35.83 47.41
N SER A 13 17.63 35.65 46.39
CA SER A 13 16.24 36.13 46.42
C SER A 13 15.30 35.11 45.78
N GLN A 14 14.37 34.60 46.60
CA GLN A 14 13.18 33.86 46.21
C GLN A 14 12.16 34.83 45.60
N SER A 15 11.54 34.45 44.50
CA SER A 15 10.19 34.91 44.18
C SER A 15 9.30 33.70 43.89
N HIS A 16 8.34 33.50 44.81
CA HIS A 16 7.16 32.67 44.60
C HIS A 16 6.26 33.36 43.56
N PHE A 17 5.88 32.65 42.51
CA PHE A 17 4.60 32.89 41.84
C PHE A 17 3.89 31.56 41.64
N SER A 18 2.74 31.46 42.30
CA SER A 18 1.83 30.33 42.25
C SER A 18 0.60 30.72 41.43
N VAL A 19 0.07 29.69 40.76
CA VAL A 19 -1.25 29.54 40.14
C VAL A 19 -1.49 30.21 38.78
N GLY A 20 -1.64 29.33 37.79
CA GLY A 20 -2.28 29.59 36.51
C GLY A 20 -2.51 28.26 35.79
N SER A 21 -3.44 27.45 36.29
CA SER A 21 -3.90 26.21 35.64
C SER A 21 -4.34 26.50 34.20
N SER A 22 -3.76 25.79 33.23
CA SER A 22 -4.35 25.69 31.89
C SER A 22 -4.15 24.28 31.35
N ILE A 23 -5.29 23.64 31.12
CA ILE A 23 -5.47 22.26 30.69
C ILE A 23 -5.13 22.18 29.21
N TYR A 24 -4.11 21.42 28.83
CA TYR A 24 -4.09 20.78 27.50
C TYR A 24 -3.48 19.38 27.60
N SER A 25 -4.36 18.41 27.40
CA SER A 25 -4.10 16.99 27.42
C SER A 25 -3.15 16.56 26.30
N GLU A 26 -2.19 15.76 26.73
CA GLU A 26 -1.45 14.72 26.01
C GLU A 26 -2.21 14.12 24.82
N LYS A 27 -1.64 14.22 23.62
CA LYS A 27 -1.79 13.20 22.57
C LYS A 27 -0.43 12.95 21.94
N GLN A 28 0.16 11.82 22.31
CA GLN A 28 1.28 11.20 21.60
C GLN A 28 0.86 10.97 20.15
N GLY A 29 1.41 11.77 19.23
CA GLY A 29 1.32 11.54 17.79
C GLY A 29 2.38 10.52 17.39
N GLN A 30 2.00 9.25 17.39
CA GLN A 30 2.81 8.17 16.87
C GLN A 30 2.91 8.32 15.35
N VAL A 31 4.14 8.47 14.86
CA VAL A 31 4.51 8.52 13.45
C VAL A 31 4.00 7.25 12.77
N GLN A 32 3.06 7.40 11.83
CA GLN A 32 2.52 6.30 11.05
C GLN A 32 3.52 5.94 9.94
N ASP A 33 4.33 4.92 10.22
CA ASP A 33 5.05 4.20 9.19
C ASP A 33 4.07 3.23 8.54
N SER A 34 3.60 3.59 7.34
CA SER A 34 2.54 2.90 6.59
C SER A 34 3.05 1.62 5.94
N THR A 35 3.42 0.63 6.75
CA THR A 35 3.74 -0.72 6.31
C THR A 35 2.58 -1.66 6.62
N CYS A 36 1.84 -2.07 5.59
CA CYS A 36 0.80 -3.08 5.68
C CYS A 36 1.41 -4.45 6.03
N LEU A 37 1.58 -4.73 7.32
CA LEU A 37 1.92 -6.06 7.82
C LEU A 37 0.70 -6.99 7.70
N ILE A 38 0.76 -7.95 6.78
CA ILE A 38 -0.19 -9.06 6.72
C ILE A 38 0.20 -10.07 7.82
N ILE A 39 -0.61 -10.18 8.86
CA ILE A 39 -0.50 -11.24 9.87
C ILE A 39 -1.18 -12.51 9.29
N PRO A 40 -0.49 -13.66 9.18
CA PRO A 40 -1.13 -14.89 8.72
C PRO A 40 -1.88 -15.54 9.88
N THR A 41 -3.20 -15.36 9.95
CA THR A 41 -4.05 -16.19 10.81
C THR A 41 -4.57 -17.39 10.03
N ASN A 42 -4.06 -18.57 10.41
CA ASN A 42 -4.57 -19.86 9.99
C ASN A 42 -6.02 -20.01 10.52
N SER A 43 -7.01 -19.99 9.64
CA SER A 43 -8.28 -20.70 9.83
C SER A 43 -9.16 -20.69 8.58
N ASN A 44 -9.72 -21.85 8.33
CA ASN A 44 -10.50 -22.30 7.19
C ASN A 44 -11.88 -21.60 7.04
N ARG A 45 -11.89 -20.28 6.80
CA ARG A 45 -13.12 -19.54 6.42
C ARG A 45 -12.90 -18.87 5.08
N ARG A 46 -13.95 -18.80 4.26
CA ARG A 46 -14.01 -17.90 3.09
C ARG A 46 -13.82 -16.47 3.60
N SER A 47 -12.57 -16.07 3.73
CA SER A 47 -12.19 -14.75 4.22
C SER A 47 -12.35 -13.76 3.08
N SER A 48 -13.53 -13.17 2.96
CA SER A 48 -13.63 -11.80 2.47
C SER A 48 -12.99 -10.91 3.54
N ALA A 49 -11.66 -10.90 3.59
CA ALA A 49 -10.92 -9.95 4.42
C ALA A 49 -11.26 -8.56 3.88
N SER A 50 -12.26 -7.91 4.48
CA SER A 50 -12.52 -6.51 4.24
C SER A 50 -11.29 -5.74 4.66
N CYS A 51 -10.76 -4.91 3.77
CA CYS A 51 -9.70 -3.98 4.10
C CYS A 51 -10.12 -3.18 5.34
N THR A 52 -9.25 -3.05 6.34
CA THR A 52 -9.56 -2.23 7.53
C THR A 52 -9.50 -0.73 7.23
N VAL A 53 -8.87 -0.35 6.12
CA VAL A 53 -8.68 1.04 5.66
C VAL A 53 -9.76 1.48 4.68
N HIS A 54 -10.33 0.55 3.92
CA HIS A 54 -11.33 0.84 2.90
C HIS A 54 -12.62 0.08 3.22
N GLY A 55 -13.78 0.71 3.01
CA GLY A 55 -15.08 0.06 3.14
C GLY A 55 -15.27 -1.10 2.15
N PRO A 56 -16.51 -1.56 1.92
CA PRO A 56 -16.79 -2.63 0.95
C PRO A 56 -16.09 -2.37 -0.38
N SER A 57 -15.51 -3.43 -0.97
CA SER A 57 -14.79 -3.32 -2.23
C SER A 57 -15.63 -2.66 -3.31
N GLN A 58 -15.05 -1.70 -4.01
CA GLN A 58 -15.66 -1.06 -5.18
C GLN A 58 -15.58 -1.96 -6.42
N THR A 59 -14.84 -3.07 -6.34
CA THR A 59 -14.61 -4.02 -7.44
C THR A 59 -14.77 -5.49 -6.99
N PRO A 60 -15.94 -5.88 -6.46
CA PRO A 60 -16.13 -7.22 -5.89
C PRO A 60 -15.97 -8.36 -6.91
N HIS A 61 -16.27 -8.14 -8.19
CA HIS A 61 -16.12 -9.19 -9.21
C HIS A 61 -14.64 -9.42 -9.55
N LEU A 62 -13.85 -8.36 -9.63
CA LEU A 62 -12.40 -8.46 -9.78
C LEU A 62 -11.75 -9.15 -8.58
N ASP A 63 -12.14 -8.79 -7.36
CA ASP A 63 -11.57 -9.39 -6.15
C ASP A 63 -11.77 -10.91 -6.12
N ARG A 64 -12.99 -11.36 -6.44
CA ARG A 64 -13.29 -12.78 -6.54
C ARG A 64 -12.43 -13.47 -7.60
N GLN A 65 -12.16 -12.81 -8.73
CA GLN A 65 -11.31 -13.34 -9.79
C GLN A 65 -9.84 -13.42 -9.35
N LEU A 66 -9.34 -12.39 -8.65
CA LEU A 66 -7.98 -12.35 -8.11
C LEU A 66 -7.76 -13.38 -6.99
N GLN A 67 -8.84 -13.76 -6.30
CA GLN A 67 -8.78 -14.81 -5.28
C GLN A 67 -8.78 -16.24 -5.83
N GLN A 68 -9.02 -16.44 -7.14
CA GLN A 68 -8.98 -17.78 -7.73
C GLN A 68 -7.56 -18.37 -7.68
N PRO A 69 -7.39 -19.67 -7.39
CA PRO A 69 -6.07 -20.31 -7.26
C PRO A 69 -5.15 -20.04 -8.45
N GLN A 70 -5.64 -20.26 -9.66
CA GLN A 70 -4.94 -19.99 -10.92
C GLN A 70 -4.43 -18.54 -11.03
N THR A 71 -5.26 -17.56 -10.63
CA THR A 71 -4.88 -16.15 -10.66
C THR A 71 -3.82 -15.85 -9.61
N LYS A 72 -3.94 -16.43 -8.41
CA LYS A 72 -2.95 -16.27 -7.34
C LYS A 72 -1.58 -16.79 -7.74
N GLU A 73 -1.52 -17.93 -8.42
CA GLU A 73 -0.25 -18.48 -8.94
C GLU A 73 0.42 -17.52 -9.93
N ILE A 74 -0.36 -16.92 -10.83
CA ILE A 74 0.17 -15.94 -11.78
C ILE A 74 0.62 -14.65 -11.08
N LEU A 75 -0.14 -14.18 -10.08
CA LEU A 75 0.26 -13.02 -9.29
C LEU A 75 1.55 -13.30 -8.50
N GLN A 76 1.70 -14.51 -7.95
CA GLN A 76 2.95 -14.93 -7.28
C GLN A 76 4.12 -14.96 -8.26
N ALA A 77 3.94 -15.54 -9.44
CA ALA A 77 4.98 -15.57 -10.47
C ALA A 77 5.36 -14.15 -10.93
N LEU A 78 4.39 -13.25 -11.04
CA LEU A 78 4.65 -11.84 -11.36
C LEU A 78 5.46 -11.16 -10.25
N THR A 79 5.11 -11.38 -8.98
CA THR A 79 5.87 -10.86 -7.84
C THR A 79 7.31 -11.37 -7.85
N VAL A 80 7.53 -12.66 -8.14
CA VAL A 80 8.88 -13.22 -8.28
C VAL A 80 9.65 -12.52 -9.41
N ALA A 81 9.06 -12.41 -10.60
CA ALA A 81 9.70 -11.74 -11.73
C ALA A 81 10.05 -10.27 -11.45
N LEU A 82 9.21 -9.56 -10.68
CA LEU A 82 9.49 -8.18 -10.27
C LEU A 82 10.58 -8.11 -9.19
N ASN A 83 10.58 -9.04 -8.23
CA ASN A 83 11.63 -9.12 -7.22
C ASN A 83 12.98 -9.52 -7.82
N ASP A 84 13.01 -10.32 -8.88
CA ASP A 84 14.25 -10.66 -9.59
C ASP A 84 14.94 -9.43 -10.20
N ILE A 85 14.20 -8.34 -10.47
CA ILE A 85 14.76 -7.04 -10.87
C ILE A 85 15.41 -6.36 -9.66
N ALA A 86 14.69 -6.32 -8.52
CA ALA A 86 15.17 -5.67 -7.30
C ALA A 86 16.38 -6.38 -6.69
N ASP A 87 16.43 -7.70 -6.80
CA ASP A 87 17.52 -8.56 -6.33
C ASP A 87 18.66 -8.68 -7.36
N GLU A 88 18.58 -8.00 -8.51
CA GLU A 88 19.57 -8.07 -9.61
C GLU A 88 19.83 -9.49 -10.13
N ARG A 89 18.89 -10.42 -9.95
CA ARG A 89 18.98 -11.83 -10.38
C ARG A 89 18.83 -11.99 -11.88
N GLN A 90 18.12 -11.06 -12.53
CA GLN A 90 17.93 -11.01 -13.97
C GLN A 90 18.07 -9.58 -14.50
N CYS A 91 18.46 -9.44 -15.77
CA CYS A 91 18.44 -8.13 -16.40
C CYS A 91 16.99 -7.65 -16.59
N THR A 92 16.79 -6.33 -16.54
CA THR A 92 15.48 -5.69 -16.65
C THR A 92 14.70 -6.18 -17.87
N LYS A 93 15.37 -6.40 -19.01
CA LYS A 93 14.73 -6.91 -20.24
C LYS A 93 14.08 -8.27 -20.01
N CYS A 94 14.82 -9.25 -19.47
CA CYS A 94 14.32 -10.61 -19.25
C CYS A 94 13.19 -10.65 -18.22
N ALA A 95 13.29 -9.85 -17.17
CA ALA A 95 12.24 -9.75 -16.17
C ALA A 95 10.95 -9.12 -16.73
N VAL A 96 11.08 -8.05 -17.53
CA VAL A 96 9.95 -7.43 -18.22
C VAL A 96 9.31 -8.38 -19.24
N GLU A 97 10.12 -9.10 -20.02
CA GLU A 97 9.62 -10.12 -20.95
C GLU A 97 8.84 -11.22 -20.21
N THR A 98 9.38 -11.72 -19.09
CA THR A 98 8.73 -12.72 -18.23
C THR A 98 7.42 -12.21 -17.66
N ALA A 99 7.43 -11.02 -17.04
CA ALA A 99 6.24 -10.38 -16.49
C ALA A 99 5.16 -10.17 -17.57
N SER A 100 5.55 -9.70 -18.76
CA SER A 100 4.64 -9.48 -19.88
C SER A 100 4.03 -10.78 -20.42
N GLY A 101 4.82 -11.86 -20.44
CA GLY A 101 4.38 -13.20 -20.80
C GLY A 101 3.33 -13.75 -19.84
N LEU A 102 3.59 -13.64 -18.53
CA LEU A 102 2.66 -14.03 -17.46
C LEU A 102 1.32 -13.28 -17.55
N LEU A 103 1.38 -11.94 -17.70
CA LEU A 103 0.19 -11.11 -17.84
C LEU A 103 -0.61 -11.46 -19.11
N THR A 104 0.09 -11.69 -20.22
CA THR A 104 -0.57 -12.06 -21.49
C THR A 104 -1.22 -13.44 -21.42
N GLY A 105 -0.54 -14.40 -20.78
CA GLY A 105 -1.08 -15.74 -20.51
C GLY A 105 -2.39 -15.67 -19.72
N TYR A 106 -2.37 -14.95 -18.60
CA TYR A 106 -3.56 -14.75 -17.78
C TYR A 106 -4.73 -14.12 -18.55
N VAL A 107 -4.47 -13.08 -19.33
CA VAL A 107 -5.51 -12.42 -20.13
C VAL A 107 -6.14 -13.39 -21.14
N ARG A 108 -5.34 -14.30 -21.72
CA ARG A 108 -5.86 -15.34 -22.62
C ARG A 108 -6.75 -16.31 -21.87
N GLU A 109 -6.34 -16.79 -20.70
CA GLU A 109 -7.13 -17.71 -19.87
C GLU A 109 -8.47 -17.09 -19.47
N VAL A 110 -8.46 -15.85 -18.97
CA VAL A 110 -9.69 -15.11 -18.63
C VAL A 110 -10.60 -14.95 -19.84
N LYS A 111 -10.02 -14.70 -21.02
CA LYS A 111 -10.79 -14.60 -22.28
C LYS A 111 -11.40 -15.94 -22.67
N VAL A 112 -10.69 -17.05 -22.48
CA VAL A 112 -11.19 -18.41 -22.73
C VAL A 112 -12.31 -18.75 -21.75
N ALA A 113 -12.11 -18.54 -20.45
CA ALA A 113 -13.13 -18.73 -19.42
C ALA A 113 -14.41 -17.91 -19.72
N LYS A 114 -14.24 -16.67 -20.20
CA LYS A 114 -15.34 -15.80 -20.64
C LYS A 114 -16.08 -16.35 -21.86
N LYS A 115 -15.40 -17.03 -22.78
CA LYS A 115 -16.03 -17.66 -23.95
C LYS A 115 -16.73 -18.96 -23.59
N ASN A 116 -16.14 -19.75 -22.70
CA ASN A 116 -16.63 -21.09 -22.31
C ASN A 116 -17.84 -21.05 -21.35
N GLY A 117 -18.51 -19.90 -21.19
CA GLY A 117 -19.72 -19.79 -20.39
C GLY A 117 -19.51 -19.78 -18.88
N GLN A 118 -18.27 -19.73 -18.37
CA GLN A 118 -17.99 -19.70 -16.92
C GLN A 118 -18.49 -18.42 -16.21
N TYR A 119 -18.97 -17.44 -16.98
CA TYR A 119 -19.53 -16.20 -16.47
C TYR A 119 -20.93 -16.00 -17.04
N SER A 120 -21.87 -15.61 -16.18
CA SER A 120 -23.17 -15.09 -16.61
C SER A 120 -23.03 -13.78 -17.39
N LYS A 121 -24.08 -13.38 -18.11
CA LYS A 121 -24.09 -12.14 -18.91
C LYS A 121 -23.94 -10.91 -18.00
N GLU A 122 -24.50 -10.99 -16.80
CA GLU A 122 -24.50 -9.97 -15.76
C GLU A 122 -23.10 -9.85 -15.16
N GLU A 123 -22.47 -10.97 -14.78
CA GLU A 123 -21.09 -10.99 -14.29
C GLU A 123 -20.11 -10.48 -15.34
N LYS A 124 -20.26 -10.85 -16.62
CA LYS A 124 -19.41 -10.34 -17.71
C LYS A 124 -19.50 -8.82 -17.86
N LYS A 125 -20.70 -8.25 -17.67
CA LYS A 125 -20.94 -6.80 -17.76
C LYS A 125 -20.37 -6.08 -16.54
N ALA A 126 -20.62 -6.59 -15.34
CA ALA A 126 -20.13 -6.02 -14.10
C ALA A 126 -18.60 -6.01 -14.07
N LEU A 127 -17.97 -7.15 -14.36
CA LEU A 127 -16.51 -7.27 -14.44
C LEU A 127 -15.91 -6.31 -15.48
N LYS A 128 -16.54 -6.16 -16.65
CA LYS A 128 -16.09 -5.20 -17.67
C LYS A 128 -16.19 -3.76 -17.18
N LYS A 129 -17.24 -3.42 -16.41
CA LYS A 129 -17.42 -2.08 -15.85
C LYS A 129 -16.35 -1.77 -14.81
N GLU A 130 -16.07 -2.70 -13.91
CA GLU A 130 -15.02 -2.58 -12.89
C GLU A 130 -13.64 -2.40 -13.53
N ILE A 131 -13.26 -3.27 -14.47
CA ILE A 131 -11.98 -3.16 -15.21
C ILE A 131 -11.86 -1.80 -15.91
N LYS A 132 -12.94 -1.34 -16.57
CA LYS A 132 -12.93 -0.03 -17.25
C LYS A 132 -12.80 1.12 -16.27
N GLY A 133 -13.37 0.99 -15.06
CA GLY A 133 -13.20 1.95 -13.98
C GLY A 133 -11.75 2.06 -13.55
N LEU A 134 -11.11 0.93 -13.24
CA LEU A 134 -9.70 0.88 -12.84
C LEU A 134 -8.77 1.41 -13.93
N ALA A 135 -8.96 0.98 -15.19
CA ALA A 135 -8.15 1.44 -16.31
C ALA A 135 -8.23 2.96 -16.54
N LYS A 136 -9.39 3.58 -16.26
CA LYS A 136 -9.53 5.03 -16.28
C LYS A 136 -8.77 5.70 -15.13
N GLY A 137 -8.77 5.10 -13.94
CA GLY A 137 -7.95 5.52 -12.80
C GLY A 137 -6.48 5.56 -13.18
N VAL A 138 -5.92 4.41 -13.57
CA VAL A 138 -4.52 4.27 -14.01
C VAL A 138 -4.17 5.26 -15.12
N LYS A 139 -5.06 5.45 -16.11
CA LYS A 139 -4.83 6.43 -17.18
C LYS A 139 -4.72 7.87 -16.66
N ARG A 140 -5.51 8.26 -15.65
CA ARG A 140 -5.41 9.58 -15.04
C ARG A 140 -4.09 9.73 -14.31
N ASP A 141 -3.69 8.71 -13.55
CA ASP A 141 -2.47 8.74 -12.74
C ASP A 141 -1.22 8.82 -13.62
N VAL A 142 -1.15 8.01 -14.69
CA VAL A 142 -0.05 8.08 -15.68
C VAL A 142 0.00 9.45 -16.35
N LYS A 143 -1.16 10.03 -16.70
CA LYS A 143 -1.20 11.38 -17.27
C LYS A 143 -0.70 12.44 -16.29
N ALA A 144 -1.02 12.31 -15.00
CA ALA A 144 -0.55 13.25 -13.99
C ALA A 144 0.97 13.22 -13.89
N LEU A 145 1.58 12.04 -13.82
CA LEU A 145 3.04 11.87 -13.80
C LEU A 145 3.71 12.54 -15.02
N TRP A 146 3.14 12.36 -16.21
CA TRP A 146 3.69 12.94 -17.44
C TRP A 146 3.51 14.45 -17.56
N LEU A 147 2.58 15.03 -16.79
CA LEU A 147 2.38 16.48 -16.73
C LEU A 147 3.24 17.13 -15.64
N GLU A 148 3.60 16.40 -14.58
CA GLU A 148 4.53 16.87 -13.54
C GLU A 148 5.99 16.89 -14.01
N GLU A 149 6.34 16.06 -15.00
CA GLU A 149 7.69 15.99 -15.58
C GLU A 149 7.96 17.07 -16.66
N LYS A 150 7.04 18.01 -16.85
CA LYS A 150 7.03 18.99 -17.95
C LYS A 150 6.99 20.42 -17.46
#